data_AF-A0A836W7A0-F1
#
_entry.id   AF-A0A836W7A0-F1
#
_cell.length_a   1.000
_cell.length_b   1.000
_cell.length_c   1.000
_cell.angle_alpha   90.00
_cell.angle_beta   90.00
_cell.angle_gamma   90.00
#
_symmetry.space_group_name_H-M   'P 1'
#
loop_
_entity.id
_entity.type
_entity.pdbx_description
1 polymer ?
#
loop_
_entity_poly.entity_id
_entity_poly.type
_entity_poly.pdbx_seq_one_letter_code
_entity_poly.pdbx_strand_id
1 'polypeptide(L)'
;MDVATWSSYPAAGDRLLSFIGIEVHWAILQYVVGLSFMAFLALLLYLRSRDESWMRLARTLAKGFIIVFAVGAATGTASEFGLVLLWPNLTEAAGRYIYFPLYMEIFAFLMEVVFIYMLWYGWKR
;
A
#
# COMPACT_ATOMS: atom_id res chain seq x y z
N MET A 1 -16.14 -14.39 25.05
CA MET A 1 -17.32 -13.99 24.25
C MET A 1 -18.06 -15.26 23.89
N ASP A 2 -19.39 -15.27 23.99
CA ASP A 2 -20.20 -16.41 23.54
C ASP A 2 -20.25 -16.44 22.00
N VAL A 3 -20.43 -17.62 21.41
CA VAL A 3 -20.43 -17.80 19.94
C VAL A 3 -21.44 -16.89 19.24
N ALA A 4 -22.58 -16.62 19.89
CA ALA A 4 -23.59 -15.69 19.40
C ALA A 4 -23.08 -14.24 19.29
N THR A 5 -22.32 -13.76 20.29
CA THR A 5 -21.71 -12.42 20.28
C THR A 5 -20.51 -12.32 19.33
N TRP A 6 -19.81 -13.43 19.12
CA TRP A 6 -18.71 -13.50 18.15
C TRP A 6 -19.19 -13.31 16.69
N SER A 7 -20.37 -13.85 16.36
CA SER A 7 -20.96 -13.77 15.02
C SER A 7 -21.73 -12.47 14.71
N SER A 8 -22.20 -11.77 15.76
CA SER A 8 -23.03 -10.58 15.61
C SER A 8 -22.23 -9.28 15.49
N TYR A 9 -20.98 -9.26 15.95
CA TYR A 9 -20.05 -8.14 15.81
C TYR A 9 -19.14 -8.31 14.58
N PRO A 10 -18.78 -7.21 13.87
CA PRO A 10 -19.18 -5.82 14.10
C PRO A 10 -20.61 -5.48 13.65
N ALA A 11 -21.12 -4.33 14.10
CA ALA A 11 -22.43 -3.82 13.70
C ALA A 11 -22.49 -3.48 12.20
N ALA A 12 -23.69 -3.41 11.62
CA ALA A 12 -23.85 -3.19 10.17
C ALA A 12 -23.21 -1.88 9.67
N GLY A 13 -23.28 -0.80 10.46
CA GLY A 13 -22.64 0.48 10.13
C GLY A 13 -21.11 0.40 10.10
N ASP A 14 -20.52 -0.29 11.08
CA ASP A 14 -19.08 -0.52 11.18
C ASP A 14 -18.57 -1.36 10.01
N ARG A 15 -19.35 -2.38 9.60
CA ARG A 15 -19.04 -3.17 8.40
C ARG A 15 -18.97 -2.28 7.18
N LEU A 16 -19.98 -1.46 6.94
CA LEU A 16 -20.02 -0.54 5.79
C LEU A 16 -18.84 0.45 5.81
N LEU A 17 -18.49 0.99 6.99
CA LEU A 17 -17.34 1.87 7.14
C LEU A 17 -16.02 1.15 6.78
N SER A 18 -15.80 -0.06 7.30
CA SER A 18 -14.63 -0.88 6.92
C SER A 18 -14.60 -1.17 5.42
N PHE A 19 -15.72 -1.58 4.83
CA PHE A 19 -15.80 -1.86 3.40
C PHE A 19 -15.40 -0.62 2.57
N ILE A 20 -15.97 0.55 2.87
CA ILE A 20 -15.62 1.78 2.14
C ILE A 20 -14.14 2.12 2.31
N GLY A 21 -13.60 2.04 3.53
CA GLY A 21 -12.19 2.33 3.79
C GLY A 21 -11.24 1.42 3.00
N ILE A 22 -11.51 0.11 3.04
CA ILE A 22 -10.71 -0.90 2.33
C ILE A 22 -10.80 -0.70 0.81
N GLU A 23 -11.99 -0.47 0.26
CA GLU A 23 -12.17 -0.26 -1.19
C GLU A 23 -11.47 1.00 -1.69
N VAL A 24 -11.52 2.09 -0.92
CA VAL A 24 -10.77 3.32 -1.24
C VAL A 24 -9.27 3.06 -1.25
N HIS A 25 -8.75 2.36 -0.22
CA HIS A 25 -7.32 2.03 -0.16
C HIS A 25 -6.91 1.10 -1.31
N TRP A 26 -7.70 0.06 -1.59
CA TRP A 26 -7.51 -0.87 -2.70
C TRP A 26 -7.42 -0.16 -4.06
N ALA A 27 -8.33 0.78 -4.32
CA ALA A 27 -8.32 1.55 -5.56
C ALA A 27 -7.02 2.37 -5.70
N ILE A 28 -6.49 2.94 -4.61
CA ILE A 28 -5.23 3.69 -4.63
C ILE A 28 -4.04 2.77 -4.87
N LEU A 29 -4.01 1.59 -4.25
CA LEU A 29 -2.92 0.61 -4.39
C LEU A 29 -2.68 0.19 -5.85
N GLN A 30 -3.74 0.09 -6.66
CA GLN A 30 -3.61 -0.22 -8.09
C GLN A 30 -2.72 0.80 -8.82
N TYR A 31 -2.83 2.08 -8.48
CA TYR A 31 -1.99 3.14 -9.05
C TYR A 31 -0.58 3.12 -8.49
N VAL A 32 -0.39 2.79 -7.20
CA VAL A 32 0.94 2.66 -6.58
C VAL A 32 1.77 1.60 -7.32
N VAL A 33 1.19 0.42 -7.53
CA VAL A 33 1.85 -0.69 -8.25
C VAL A 33 2.03 -0.35 -9.74
N GLY A 34 1.00 0.23 -10.37
CA GLY A 34 1.06 0.60 -11.79
C GLY A 34 2.14 1.64 -12.10
N LEU A 35 2.19 2.73 -11.34
CA LEU A 35 3.13 3.83 -11.57
C LEU A 35 4.58 3.42 -11.27
N SER A 36 4.81 2.65 -10.19
CA SER A 36 6.15 2.14 -9.86
C SER A 36 6.67 1.20 -10.95
N PHE A 37 5.82 0.29 -11.43
CA PHE A 37 6.18 -0.63 -12.51
C PHE A 37 6.46 0.11 -13.83
N MET A 38 5.63 1.08 -14.20
CA MET A 38 5.87 1.91 -15.41
C MET A 38 7.15 2.74 -15.29
N ALA A 39 7.43 3.33 -14.12
CA ALA A 39 8.66 4.07 -13.89
C ALA A 39 9.90 3.16 -14.02
N PHE A 40 9.82 1.94 -13.48
CA PHE A 40 10.88 0.94 -13.61
C PHE A 40 11.10 0.52 -15.07
N LEU A 41 10.03 0.25 -15.83
CA LEU A 41 10.14 -0.08 -17.25
C LEU A 41 10.74 1.08 -18.08
N ALA A 42 10.32 2.32 -17.83
CA ALA A 42 10.89 3.49 -18.48
C ALA A 42 12.40 3.62 -18.20
N LEU A 43 12.82 3.33 -16.97
CA LEU A 43 14.23 3.32 -16.60
C LEU A 43 15.01 2.18 -17.29
N LEU A 44 14.45 0.97 -17.36
CA LEU A 44 15.04 -0.15 -18.11
C LEU A 44 15.21 0.18 -19.61
N LEU A 45 14.21 0.81 -20.21
CA LEU A 45 14.27 1.25 -21.61
C LEU A 45 15.32 2.34 -21.80
N TYR A 46 15.47 3.28 -20.87
CA TYR A 46 16.55 4.25 -20.87
C TYR A 46 17.94 3.57 -20.84
N LEU A 47 18.14 2.58 -19.96
CA LEU A 47 19.42 1.89 -19.84
C LEU A 47 19.83 1.20 -21.15
N ARG A 48 18.86 0.70 -21.91
CA ARG A 48 19.08 0.05 -23.21
C ARG A 48 19.23 1.03 -24.38
N SER A 49 18.37 2.05 -24.45
CA SER A 49 18.30 2.99 -25.59
C SER A 49 19.22 4.20 -25.45
N ARG A 50 19.57 4.58 -24.21
CA ARG A 50 20.22 5.85 -23.85
C ARG A 50 19.48 7.11 -24.32
N ASP A 51 18.19 6.99 -24.63
CA ASP A 51 17.36 8.13 -25.02
C ASP A 51 16.80 8.85 -23.79
N GLU A 52 17.20 10.12 -23.63
CA GLU A 52 16.80 11.03 -22.55
C GLU A 52 15.27 11.27 -22.46
N SER A 53 14.48 10.92 -23.48
CA SER A 53 13.02 10.89 -23.39
C SER A 53 12.53 9.92 -22.31
N TRP A 54 13.08 8.70 -22.27
CA TRP A 54 12.73 7.67 -21.29
C TRP A 54 13.16 8.04 -19.87
N MET A 55 14.32 8.70 -19.72
CA MET A 55 14.77 9.24 -18.43
C MET A 55 13.80 10.31 -17.90
N ARG A 56 13.33 11.22 -18.77
CA ARG A 56 12.33 12.23 -18.38
C ARG A 56 11.00 11.60 -17.99
N LEU A 57 10.57 10.57 -18.70
CA LEU A 57 9.35 9.82 -18.38
C LEU A 57 9.48 9.11 -17.03
N ALA A 58 10.58 8.37 -16.81
CA ALA A 58 10.85 7.67 -15.56
C ALA A 58 10.82 8.62 -14.35
N ARG A 59 11.46 9.79 -14.47
CA ARG A 59 11.45 10.82 -13.40
C ARG A 59 10.06 11.39 -13.14
N THR A 60 9.26 11.60 -14.18
CA THR A 60 7.89 12.13 -14.03
C THR A 60 6.99 11.12 -13.36
N LEU A 61 7.05 9.85 -13.80
CA LEU A 61 6.31 8.76 -13.20
C LEU A 61 6.75 8.51 -11.75
N ALA A 62 8.05 8.56 -11.46
CA ALA A 62 8.55 8.43 -10.09
C ALA A 62 8.02 9.51 -9.16
N LYS A 63 7.95 10.78 -9.59
CA LYS A 63 7.34 11.86 -8.79
C LYS A 63 5.86 11.62 -8.53
N GLY A 64 5.11 11.19 -9.55
CA GLY A 64 3.69 10.85 -9.42
C GLY A 64 3.48 9.69 -8.46
N PHE A 65 4.27 8.62 -8.62
CA PHE A 65 4.29 7.46 -7.74
C PHE A 65 4.48 7.86 -6.27
N ILE A 66 5.44 8.72 -5.95
CA ILE A 66 5.73 9.14 -4.57
C ILE A 66 4.53 9.85 -3.93
N ILE A 67 3.84 10.71 -4.68
CA ILE A 67 2.64 11.41 -4.18
C ILE A 67 1.51 10.42 -3.91
N VAL A 68 1.22 9.53 -4.88
CA VAL A 68 0.16 8.52 -4.75
C VAL A 68 0.47 7.54 -3.63
N PHE A 69 1.73 7.12 -3.50
CA PHE A 69 2.20 6.26 -2.41
C PHE A 69 1.96 6.89 -1.04
N ALA A 70 2.23 8.19 -0.86
CA ALA A 70 1.97 8.86 0.42
C ALA A 70 0.49 8.82 0.82
N VAL A 71 -0.41 9.01 -0.14
CA VAL A 71 -1.87 8.87 0.10
C VAL A 71 -2.24 7.41 0.36
N GLY A 72 -1.65 6.47 -0.37
CA GLY A 72 -1.79 5.03 -0.14
C GLY A 72 -1.38 4.63 1.28
N ALA A 73 -0.21 5.06 1.74
CA ALA A 73 0.29 4.80 3.09
C ALA A 73 -0.62 5.36 4.18
N ALA A 74 -1.13 6.59 4.00
CA ALA A 74 -2.07 7.20 4.96
C ALA A 74 -3.40 6.44 5.03
N THR A 75 -3.97 6.07 3.87
CA THR A 75 -5.23 5.32 3.79
C THR A 75 -5.09 3.87 4.25
N GLY A 76 -3.93 3.25 4.04
CA GLY A 76 -3.61 1.91 4.53
C GLY A 76 -3.52 1.87 6.05
N THR A 77 -2.78 2.83 6.63
CA THR A 77 -2.73 3.02 8.09
C THR A 77 -4.13 3.20 8.69
N ALA A 78 -4.97 4.03 8.05
CA ALA A 78 -6.36 4.21 8.50
C ALA A 78 -7.18 2.92 8.43
N SER A 79 -7.00 2.11 7.38
CA SER A 79 -7.68 0.83 7.20
C SER A 79 -7.20 -0.22 8.21
N GLU A 80 -5.91 -0.25 8.54
CA GLU A 80 -5.33 -1.14 9.55
C GLU A 80 -5.89 -0.84 10.95
N PHE A 81 -5.90 0.44 11.37
CA PHE A 81 -6.56 0.83 12.62
C PHE A 81 -8.06 0.50 12.61
N GLY A 82 -8.73 0.72 11.48
CA GLY A 82 -10.13 0.32 11.29
C GLY A 82 -10.33 -1.19 11.46
N LEU A 83 -9.42 -2.02 10.96
CA LEU A 83 -9.49 -3.47 11.11
C LEU A 83 -9.31 -3.91 12.56
N VAL A 84 -8.36 -3.31 13.29
CA VAL A 84 -8.12 -3.61 14.72
C VAL A 84 -9.30 -3.16 15.60
N LEU A 85 -9.87 -1.98 15.32
CA LEU A 85 -10.94 -1.40 16.15
C LEU A 85 -12.31 -2.01 15.86
N LEU A 86 -12.63 -2.22 14.59
CA LEU A 86 -13.96 -2.69 14.17
C LEU A 86 -14.03 -4.22 14.10
N TRP A 87 -12.93 -4.92 13.85
CA TRP A 87 -12.89 -6.37 13.68
C TRP A 87 -11.96 -7.09 14.67
N PRO A 88 -12.10 -6.91 16.00
CA PRO A 88 -11.19 -7.48 16.99
C PRO A 88 -11.08 -9.01 16.91
N ASN A 89 -12.19 -9.70 16.62
CA ASN A 89 -12.23 -11.15 16.44
C ASN A 89 -11.40 -11.61 15.23
N LEU A 90 -11.44 -10.85 14.13
CA LEU A 90 -10.64 -11.12 12.94
C LEU A 90 -9.17 -10.87 13.23
N THR A 91 -8.83 -9.80 13.94
CA THR A 91 -7.46 -9.48 14.32
C THR A 91 -6.87 -10.55 15.24
N GLU A 92 -7.63 -11.08 16.21
CA GLU A 92 -7.19 -12.18 17.06
C GLU A 92 -6.89 -13.45 16.24
N ALA A 93 -7.82 -13.83 15.35
CA ALA A 93 -7.62 -14.96 14.46
C ALA A 93 -6.42 -14.74 13.52
N ALA A 94 -6.27 -13.52 13.00
CA ALA A 94 -5.17 -13.15 12.12
C ALA A 94 -3.82 -13.28 12.83
N GLY A 95 -3.72 -12.78 14.06
CA GLY A 95 -2.52 -12.92 14.89
C GLY A 95 -2.16 -14.37 15.21
N ARG A 96 -3.15 -15.28 15.27
CA ARG A 96 -2.89 -16.71 15.51
C ARG A 96 -2.50 -17.49 14.26
N TYR A 97 -3.12 -17.21 13.12
CA TYR A 97 -3.05 -18.08 11.94
C TYR A 97 -2.35 -17.47 10.73
N ILE A 98 -2.35 -16.14 10.56
CA ILE A 98 -1.80 -15.45 9.37
C ILE A 98 -0.86 -14.29 9.76
N TYR A 99 -0.26 -14.35 10.95
CA TYR A 99 0.67 -13.33 11.42
C TYR A 99 1.87 -13.17 10.48
N PHE A 100 2.36 -14.26 9.88
CA PHE A 100 3.55 -14.22 9.02
C PHE A 100 3.33 -13.38 7.75
N PRO A 101 2.27 -13.60 6.93
CA PRO A 101 1.93 -12.69 5.83
C PRO A 101 1.78 -11.22 6.25
N LEU A 102 1.14 -10.94 7.39
CA LEU A 102 0.97 -9.57 7.89
C LEU A 102 2.31 -8.92 8.26
N TYR A 103 3.24 -9.65 8.86
CA TYR A 103 4.60 -9.16 9.09
C TYR A 103 5.36 -8.92 7.80
N MET A 104 5.20 -9.79 6.80
CA MET A 104 5.83 -9.64 5.49
C MET A 104 5.32 -8.39 4.76
N GLU A 105 4.05 -8.04 4.91
CA GLU A 105 3.47 -6.81 4.39
C GLU A 105 4.15 -5.57 4.98
N ILE A 106 4.27 -5.48 6.31
CA ILE A 106 4.93 -4.36 6.99
C ILE A 106 6.41 -4.28 6.60
N PHE A 107 7.09 -5.42 6.50
CA PHE A 107 8.47 -5.50 6.06
C PHE A 107 8.63 -4.98 4.62
N ALA A 108 7.77 -5.41 3.70
CA ALA A 108 7.77 -4.94 2.32
C ALA A 108 7.50 -3.44 2.22
N PHE A 109 6.54 -2.93 3.01
CA PHE A 109 6.23 -1.51 3.10
C PHE A 109 7.44 -0.69 3.58
N LEU A 110 8.15 -1.14 4.62
CA LEU A 110 9.37 -0.47 5.11
C LEU A 110 10.46 -0.44 4.04
N MET A 111 10.68 -1.55 3.34
CA MET A 111 11.62 -1.61 2.22
C MET A 111 11.23 -0.62 1.11
N GLU A 112 9.95 -0.53 0.77
CA GLU A 112 9.44 0.40 -0.22
C GLU A 112 9.69 1.86 0.18
N VAL A 113 9.45 2.23 1.44
CA VAL A 113 9.73 3.58 1.96
C VAL A 113 11.22 3.93 1.84
N VAL A 114 12.11 2.99 2.17
CA VAL A 114 13.57 3.19 2.02
C VAL A 114 13.93 3.40 0.55
N PHE A 115 13.40 2.58 -0.36
CA PHE A 115 13.66 2.75 -1.79
C PHE A 115 13.08 4.02 -2.37
N ILE A 116 11.89 4.45 -1.92
CA ILE A 116 11.30 5.73 -2.31
C ILE A 116 12.18 6.90 -1.87
N TYR A 117 12.69 6.85 -0.64
CA TYR A 117 13.63 7.86 -0.15
C TYR A 117 14.87 7.93 -1.04
N MET A 118 15.48 6.78 -1.34
CA MET A 118 16.61 6.71 -2.27
C MET A 118 16.23 7.20 -3.67
N LEU A 119 15.06 6.85 -4.19
CA LEU A 119 14.56 7.25 -5.50
C LEU A 119 14.37 8.77 -5.58
N TRP A 120 13.88 9.41 -4.53
CA TRP A 120 13.72 10.88 -4.52
C TRP A 120 15.07 11.61 -4.60
N TYR A 121 16.06 11.17 -3.81
CA TYR A 121 17.36 11.84 -3.71
C TYR A 121 18.42 11.34 -4.71
N GLY A 122 18.22 10.17 -5.33
CA GLY A 122 19.20 9.49 -6.17
C GLY A 122 19.41 10.09 -7.56
N TRP A 123 18.55 11.01 -8.02
CA TRP A 123 18.60 11.51 -9.41
C TRP A 123 19.72 12.51 -9.71
N LYS A 124 20.30 13.16 -8.69
CA LYS A 124 21.29 14.25 -8.84
C LYS A 124 22.68 13.88 -8.30
N ARG A 125 22.91 12.60 -8.00
CA ARG A 125 24.20 12.06 -7.57
C ARG A 125 24.69 11.10 -8.64
#